data_AF-A0A935JN77-F1
#
_entry.id   AF-A0A935JN77-F1
#
_cell.length_a   1.000
_cell.length_b   1.000
_cell.length_c   1.000
_cell.angle_alpha   90.00
_cell.angle_beta   90.00
_cell.angle_gamma   90.00
#
_symmetry.space_group_name_H-M   'P 1'
#
loop_
_entity.id
_entity.type
_entity.pdbx_description
1 polymer ?
#
loop_
_entity_poly.entity_id
_entity_poly.type
_entity_poly.pdbx_seq_one_letter_code
_entity_poly.pdbx_strand_id
1 'polypeptide(L)'
;MKKQISSLAFLLLLSVCVSAQTTDRSVEKIRTFYADIAEKARLCEADDDQGEFGELFMNELAVNKRNHQWRAVGIHNLTYKFFYRGGDSEEHMYPDRLVMVKVERKESSRTYKEEYLYSDAGVLMFYFQNAENDDQAPAERRVYFSGIKAIRITEDGKTRDKLNTKDAATVKELTSQSSKIKDIFLRSLKF
;
A
#
# COMPACT_ATOMS: atom_id res chain seq x y z
N MET A 1 10.33 37.81 34.20
CA MET A 1 10.82 36.98 33.07
C MET A 1 10.78 35.47 33.32
N LYS A 2 11.18 34.91 34.48
CA LYS A 2 11.12 33.45 34.74
C LYS A 2 9.72 32.80 34.63
N LYS A 3 8.64 33.51 34.99
CA LYS A 3 7.25 32.98 34.89
C LYS A 3 6.75 32.85 33.45
N GLN A 4 7.17 33.73 32.53
CA GLN A 4 6.74 33.66 31.12
C GLN A 4 7.43 32.53 30.34
N ILE A 5 8.67 32.18 30.71
CA ILE A 5 9.41 31.06 30.09
C ILE A 5 8.78 29.71 30.49
N SER A 6 8.29 29.59 31.72
CA SER A 6 7.62 28.36 32.21
C SER A 6 6.29 28.10 31.49
N SER A 7 5.47 29.14 31.29
CA SER A 7 4.20 29.03 30.56
C SER A 7 4.39 28.70 29.08
N LEU A 8 5.47 29.21 28.44
CA LEU A 8 5.78 28.93 27.04
C LEU A 8 6.27 27.47 26.86
N ALA A 9 7.07 26.96 27.80
CA ALA A 9 7.52 25.56 27.79
C ALA A 9 6.35 24.56 27.96
N PHE A 10 5.36 24.91 28.78
CA PHE A 10 4.18 24.06 28.99
C PHE A 10 3.26 23.99 27.75
N LEU A 11 3.06 25.12 27.06
CA LEU A 11 2.31 25.17 25.79
C LEU A 11 2.99 24.39 24.66
N LEU A 12 4.33 24.38 24.63
CA LEU A 12 5.10 23.59 23.66
C LEU A 12 5.05 22.08 23.92
N LEU A 13 4.92 21.66 25.19
CA LEU A 13 4.76 20.25 25.55
C LEU A 13 3.37 19.72 25.20
N LEU A 14 2.31 20.53 25.36
CA LEU A 14 0.95 20.12 24.99
C LEU A 14 0.78 19.93 23.47
N SER A 15 1.42 20.74 22.63
CA SER A 15 1.28 20.61 21.18
C SER A 15 1.92 19.33 20.63
N VAL A 16 2.98 18.83 21.26
CA VAL A 16 3.64 17.58 20.87
C VAL A 16 2.78 16.36 21.21
N CYS A 17 2.09 16.36 22.35
CA CYS A 17 1.22 15.25 22.76
C CYS A 17 -0.02 15.09 21.85
N VAL A 18 -0.62 16.20 21.41
CA VAL A 18 -1.80 16.18 20.54
C VAL A 18 -1.47 15.61 19.15
N SER A 19 -0.29 15.89 18.60
CA SER A 19 0.12 15.41 17.28
C SER A 19 0.40 13.90 17.21
N ALA A 20 0.79 13.28 18.32
CA ALA A 20 1.03 11.83 18.37
C ALA A 20 -0.31 11.07 18.39
N GLN A 21 -1.28 11.56 19.18
CA GLN A 21 -2.60 10.94 19.34
C GLN A 21 -3.41 10.92 18.02
N THR A 22 -3.23 11.93 17.16
CA THR A 22 -3.88 11.98 15.83
C THR A 22 -3.26 11.00 14.84
N THR A 23 -1.95 10.77 14.91
CA THR A 23 -1.22 9.83 14.04
C THR A 23 -1.63 8.40 14.36
N ASP A 24 -1.64 8.00 15.63
CA ASP A 24 -2.04 6.66 16.04
C ASP A 24 -3.48 6.32 15.63
N ARG A 25 -4.41 7.26 15.83
CA ARG A 25 -5.81 7.07 15.40
C ARG A 25 -5.92 6.92 13.89
N SER A 26 -5.12 7.66 13.12
CA SER A 26 -5.14 7.57 11.66
C SER A 26 -4.56 6.24 11.17
N VAL A 27 -3.44 5.81 11.76
CA VAL A 27 -2.81 4.51 11.50
C VAL A 27 -3.77 3.37 11.83
N GLU A 28 -4.48 3.45 12.96
CA GLU A 28 -5.42 2.40 13.37
C GLU A 28 -6.60 2.29 12.40
N LYS A 29 -7.18 3.40 11.97
CA LYS A 29 -8.22 3.39 10.92
C LYS A 29 -7.73 2.73 9.63
N ILE A 30 -6.51 3.04 9.21
CA ILE A 30 -5.90 2.43 8.01
C ILE A 30 -5.72 0.93 8.22
N ARG A 31 -5.28 0.47 9.40
CA ARG A 31 -5.13 -0.95 9.72
C ARG A 31 -6.46 -1.70 9.71
N THR A 32 -7.50 -1.14 10.32
CA THR A 32 -8.84 -1.75 10.30
C THR A 32 -9.35 -1.86 8.87
N PHE A 33 -9.21 -0.79 8.08
CA PHE A 33 -9.63 -0.80 6.68
C PHE A 33 -8.83 -1.79 5.84
N TYR A 34 -7.51 -1.85 6.04
CA TYR A 34 -6.65 -2.83 5.40
C TYR A 34 -7.06 -4.27 5.73
N ALA A 35 -7.32 -4.58 7.01
CA ALA A 35 -7.72 -5.92 7.43
C ALA A 35 -9.04 -6.36 6.78
N ASP A 36 -10.03 -5.46 6.72
CA ASP A 36 -11.30 -5.71 6.05
C ASP A 36 -11.13 -5.98 4.54
N ILE A 37 -10.41 -5.09 3.84
CA ILE A 37 -10.18 -5.24 2.40
C ILE A 37 -9.30 -6.46 2.08
N ALA A 38 -8.29 -6.75 2.89
CA ALA A 38 -7.41 -7.90 2.68
C ALA A 38 -8.18 -9.23 2.82
N GLU A 39 -9.13 -9.31 3.76
CA GLU A 39 -9.99 -10.48 3.89
C GLU A 39 -10.95 -10.61 2.71
N LYS A 40 -11.59 -9.52 2.28
CA LYS A 40 -12.43 -9.52 1.07
C LYS A 40 -11.64 -9.92 -0.18
N ALA A 41 -10.42 -9.41 -0.32
CA ALA A 41 -9.52 -9.80 -1.41
C ALA A 41 -9.15 -11.28 -1.33
N ARG A 42 -8.93 -11.83 -0.13
CA ARG A 42 -8.65 -13.26 0.07
C ARG A 42 -9.86 -14.13 -0.32
N LEU A 43 -11.07 -13.71 0.02
CA LEU A 43 -12.31 -14.41 -0.37
C LEU A 43 -12.53 -14.35 -1.89
N CYS A 44 -12.33 -13.18 -2.49
CA CYS A 44 -12.38 -12.97 -3.94
C CYS A 44 -11.35 -13.84 -4.69
N GLU A 45 -10.15 -14.04 -4.14
CA GLU A 45 -9.14 -14.95 -4.71
C GLU A 45 -9.51 -16.43 -4.64
N ALA A 46 -10.36 -16.81 -3.67
CA ALA A 46 -10.71 -18.20 -3.42
C ALA A 46 -11.92 -18.69 -4.23
N ASP A 47 -12.56 -17.81 -5.02
CA ASP A 47 -13.83 -18.08 -5.72
C ASP A 47 -14.93 -18.66 -4.79
N ASP A 48 -14.87 -18.36 -3.48
CA ASP A 48 -15.90 -18.76 -2.50
C ASP A 48 -17.10 -17.80 -2.52
N ASP A 49 -17.15 -16.93 -3.53
CA ASP A 49 -18.33 -16.17 -3.92
C ASP A 49 -19.35 -17.19 -4.44
N GLN A 50 -20.20 -17.69 -3.55
CA GLN A 50 -21.21 -18.74 -3.78
C GLN A 50 -22.33 -18.31 -4.76
N GLY A 51 -21.99 -17.73 -5.91
CA GLY A 51 -22.92 -17.18 -6.89
C GLY A 51 -23.45 -15.77 -6.55
N GLU A 52 -22.96 -15.14 -5.48
CA GLU A 52 -23.22 -13.73 -5.18
C GLU A 52 -22.14 -12.85 -5.84
N PHE A 53 -22.53 -11.70 -6.39
CA PHE A 53 -21.55 -10.72 -6.84
C PHE A 53 -20.77 -10.20 -5.62
N GLY A 54 -19.55 -10.69 -5.42
CA GLY A 54 -18.67 -10.25 -4.35
C GLY A 54 -18.45 -8.74 -4.38
N GLU A 55 -18.17 -8.14 -3.22
CA GLU A 55 -17.92 -6.69 -3.10
C GLU A 55 -16.70 -6.23 -3.93
N LEU A 56 -15.76 -7.14 -4.19
CA LEU A 56 -14.56 -6.89 -4.97
C LEU A 56 -14.53 -7.80 -6.20
N PHE A 57 -14.05 -7.24 -7.29
CA PHE A 57 -13.67 -7.97 -8.50
C PHE A 57 -12.15 -8.00 -8.60
N MET A 58 -11.61 -9.03 -9.25
CA MET A 58 -10.17 -9.21 -9.42
C MET A 58 -9.79 -9.40 -10.89
N ASN A 59 -8.80 -8.63 -11.34
CA ASN A 59 -8.05 -8.90 -12.58
C ASN A 59 -6.61 -9.30 -12.26
N GLU A 60 -6.09 -10.31 -12.96
CA GLU A 60 -4.70 -10.74 -12.85
C GLU A 60 -3.91 -10.39 -14.14
N LEU A 61 -2.73 -9.78 -13.97
CA LEU A 61 -1.74 -9.58 -15.02
C LEU A 61 -0.45 -10.29 -14.63
N ALA A 62 -0.06 -11.30 -15.41
CA ALA A 62 1.18 -12.05 -15.21
C ALA A 62 2.21 -11.75 -16.32
N VAL A 63 3.36 -11.22 -15.93
CA VAL A 63 4.53 -10.99 -16.80
C VAL A 63 5.51 -12.15 -16.65
N ASN A 64 5.90 -12.73 -17.79
CA ASN A 64 6.75 -13.92 -17.85
C ASN A 64 6.21 -15.08 -16.98
N LYS A 65 4.94 -15.42 -17.18
CA LYS A 65 4.24 -16.53 -16.49
C LYS A 65 5.00 -17.87 -16.54
N ARG A 66 5.82 -18.10 -17.56
CA ARG A 66 6.60 -19.33 -17.76
C ARG A 66 7.97 -19.35 -17.08
N ASN A 67 8.32 -18.31 -16.31
CA ASN A 67 9.62 -18.22 -15.61
C ASN A 67 10.83 -18.33 -16.56
N HIS A 68 10.72 -17.83 -17.79
CA HIS A 68 11.85 -17.86 -18.71
C HIS A 68 13.00 -16.98 -18.18
N GLN A 69 14.24 -17.37 -18.48
CA GLN A 69 15.40 -16.57 -18.08
C GLN A 69 15.47 -15.28 -18.88
N TRP A 70 15.68 -14.16 -18.18
CA TRP A 70 15.98 -12.87 -18.79
C TRP A 70 17.48 -12.61 -18.74
N ARG A 71 18.01 -11.97 -19.80
CA ARG A 71 19.45 -11.81 -20.08
C ARG A 71 20.31 -11.21 -18.95
N ALA A 72 19.71 -10.63 -17.90
CA ALA A 72 20.43 -10.01 -16.77
C ALA A 72 19.89 -10.36 -15.36
N VAL A 73 18.66 -10.87 -15.24
CA VAL A 73 17.96 -11.01 -13.94
C VAL A 73 17.81 -12.48 -13.53
N GLY A 74 18.14 -13.41 -14.44
CA GLY A 74 17.85 -14.83 -14.25
C GLY A 74 16.35 -15.11 -14.39
N ILE A 75 15.78 -15.89 -13.48
CA ILE A 75 14.33 -16.11 -13.43
C ILE A 75 13.67 -14.80 -13.00
N HIS A 76 12.77 -14.26 -13.82
CA HIS A 76 12.00 -13.08 -13.48
C HIS A 76 10.51 -13.37 -13.68
N ASN A 77 9.71 -13.27 -12.63
CA ASN A 77 8.25 -13.36 -12.72
C ASN A 77 7.64 -12.20 -11.94
N LEU A 78 6.58 -11.64 -12.49
CA LEU A 78 5.89 -10.50 -11.89
C LEU A 78 4.39 -10.66 -12.12
N THR A 79 3.64 -10.70 -11.04
CA THR A 79 2.19 -10.86 -11.06
C THR A 79 1.55 -9.68 -10.34
N TYR A 80 0.59 -9.05 -10.99
CA TYR A 80 -0.29 -8.05 -10.40
C TYR A 80 -1.68 -8.64 -10.25
N LYS A 81 -2.24 -8.53 -9.06
CA LYS A 81 -3.66 -8.79 -8.81
C LYS A 81 -4.32 -7.47 -8.42
N PHE A 82 -5.20 -6.98 -9.28
CA PHE A 82 -5.92 -5.74 -9.10
C PHE A 82 -7.29 -6.03 -8.52
N PHE A 83 -7.54 -5.59 -7.30
CA PHE A 83 -8.83 -5.66 -6.64
C PHE A 83 -9.52 -4.31 -6.75
N TYR A 84 -10.73 -4.32 -7.30
CA TYR A 84 -11.47 -3.10 -7.59
C TYR A 84 -12.96 -3.30 -7.37
N ARG A 85 -13.68 -2.19 -7.21
CA ARG A 85 -15.14 -2.16 -7.19
C ARG A 85 -15.65 -1.74 -8.57
N GLY A 86 -16.83 -2.24 -8.94
CA GLY A 86 -17.62 -1.66 -10.02
C GLY A 86 -18.30 -0.36 -9.57
N GLY A 87 -18.84 0.40 -10.51
CA GLY A 87 -19.72 1.50 -10.18
C GLY A 87 -21.10 1.01 -9.75
N ASP A 88 -21.77 1.81 -8.92
CA ASP A 88 -23.04 1.47 -8.28
C ASP A 88 -24.26 1.79 -9.20
N SER A 89 -24.05 1.93 -10.51
CA SER A 89 -25.08 2.38 -11.46
C SER A 89 -24.91 1.72 -12.83
N GLU A 90 -26.01 1.62 -13.59
CA GLU A 90 -25.99 1.07 -14.95
C GLU A 90 -25.07 1.86 -15.89
N GLU A 91 -24.86 3.16 -15.65
CA GLU A 91 -23.93 4.00 -16.42
C GLU A 91 -22.45 3.75 -16.08
N HIS A 92 -22.18 3.06 -14.96
CA HIS A 92 -20.84 2.77 -14.45
C HIS A 92 -20.68 1.28 -14.06
N MET A 93 -21.25 0.35 -14.81
CA MET A 93 -21.09 -1.10 -14.52
C MET A 93 -19.64 -1.60 -14.53
N TYR A 94 -18.74 -0.84 -15.16
CA TYR A 94 -17.35 -1.23 -15.38
C TYR A 94 -16.40 -0.74 -14.27
N PRO A 95 -15.21 -1.33 -14.14
CA PRO A 95 -14.27 -1.05 -13.05
C PRO A 95 -13.89 0.43 -12.99
N ASP A 96 -14.24 1.12 -11.90
CA ASP A 96 -13.95 2.56 -11.74
C ASP A 96 -13.03 2.86 -10.54
N ARG A 97 -13.00 1.96 -9.54
CA ARG A 97 -12.36 2.21 -8.25
C ARG A 97 -11.39 1.09 -7.88
N LEU A 98 -10.10 1.32 -8.11
CA LEU A 98 -9.02 0.46 -7.61
C LEU A 98 -8.92 0.57 -6.10
N VAL A 99 -9.08 -0.55 -5.39
CA VAL A 99 -9.08 -0.58 -3.92
C VAL A 99 -7.77 -1.14 -3.39
N MET A 100 -7.31 -2.27 -3.93
CA MET A 100 -6.09 -2.92 -3.50
C MET A 100 -5.33 -3.51 -4.68
N VAL A 101 -4.01 -3.53 -4.59
CA VAL A 101 -3.16 -4.28 -5.53
C VAL A 101 -2.20 -5.15 -4.74
N LYS A 102 -2.20 -6.45 -5.04
CA LYS A 102 -1.14 -7.37 -4.61
C LYS A 102 -0.15 -7.52 -5.75
N VAL A 103 1.13 -7.34 -5.46
CA VAL A 103 2.23 -7.52 -6.42
C VAL A 103 3.14 -8.61 -5.89
N GLU A 104 3.34 -9.66 -6.69
CA GLU A 104 4.33 -10.69 -6.40
C GLU A 104 5.43 -10.62 -7.45
N ARG A 105 6.67 -10.48 -7.00
CA ARG A 105 7.85 -10.41 -7.86
C ARG A 105 8.86 -11.44 -7.41
N LYS A 106 9.26 -12.32 -8.32
CA LYS A 106 10.32 -13.30 -8.12
C LYS A 106 11.50 -13.00 -9.02
N GLU A 107 12.67 -12.84 -8.42
CA GLU A 107 13.92 -12.55 -9.11
C GLU A 107 15.01 -13.50 -8.63
N SER A 108 15.28 -14.53 -9.43
CA SER A 108 16.20 -15.61 -9.09
C SER A 108 15.85 -16.26 -7.73
N SER A 109 16.63 -16.01 -6.68
CA SER A 109 16.39 -16.52 -5.32
C SER A 109 15.57 -15.59 -4.42
N ARG A 110 15.24 -14.39 -4.91
CA ARG A 110 14.54 -13.33 -4.16
C ARG A 110 13.06 -13.36 -4.46
N THR A 111 12.25 -13.17 -3.42
CA THR A 111 10.80 -13.06 -3.55
C THR A 111 10.36 -11.78 -2.86
N TYR A 112 9.51 -11.00 -3.53
CA TYR A 112 8.92 -9.79 -2.98
C TYR A 112 7.40 -9.92 -3.10
N LYS A 113 6.73 -9.68 -1.98
CA LYS A 113 5.27 -9.56 -1.92
C LYS A 113 4.96 -8.16 -1.45
N GLU A 114 4.25 -7.41 -2.27
CA GLU A 114 3.87 -6.05 -1.98
C GLU A 114 2.36 -5.90 -2.03
N GLU A 115 1.84 -5.02 -1.20
CA GLU A 115 0.43 -4.69 -1.19
C GLU A 115 0.24 -3.19 -1.12
N TYR A 116 -0.63 -2.67 -1.99
CA TYR A 116 -0.97 -1.26 -2.09
C TYR A 116 -2.45 -1.11 -1.82
N LEU A 117 -2.82 -0.32 -0.82
CA LEU A 117 -4.21 -0.02 -0.49
C LEU A 117 -4.52 1.44 -0.83
N TYR A 118 -5.65 1.66 -1.47
CA TYR A 118 -6.09 2.97 -1.93
C TYR A 118 -7.38 3.40 -1.20
N SER A 119 -7.54 4.71 -1.04
CA SER A 119 -8.82 5.30 -0.64
C SER A 119 -9.82 5.22 -1.78
N ASP A 120 -11.10 5.51 -1.48
CA ASP A 120 -12.15 5.63 -2.50
C ASP A 120 -11.84 6.72 -3.54
N ALA A 121 -11.05 7.73 -3.18
CA ALA A 121 -10.55 8.76 -4.11
C ALA A 121 -9.33 8.31 -4.92
N GLY A 122 -8.93 7.04 -4.82
CA GLY A 122 -7.76 6.47 -5.48
C GLY A 122 -6.44 7.01 -4.94
N VAL A 123 -6.34 7.46 -3.69
CA VAL A 123 -5.08 7.93 -3.07
C VAL A 123 -4.43 6.80 -2.28
N LEU A 124 -3.11 6.63 -2.38
CA LEU A 124 -2.41 5.59 -1.62
C LEU A 124 -2.55 5.84 -0.11
N MET A 125 -3.09 4.88 0.62
CA MET A 125 -3.30 4.94 2.07
C MET A 125 -2.31 4.07 2.83
N PHE A 126 -1.96 2.92 2.25
CA PHE A 126 -1.08 1.96 2.88
C PHE A 126 -0.25 1.20 1.86
N TYR A 127 0.99 0.92 2.23
CA TYR A 127 1.89 0.05 1.50
C TYR A 127 2.50 -0.97 2.46
N PHE A 128 2.51 -2.23 2.04
CA PHE A 128 3.20 -3.32 2.69
C PHE A 128 4.20 -3.96 1.73
N GLN A 129 5.36 -4.35 2.26
CA GLN A 129 6.37 -5.14 1.57
C GLN A 129 6.80 -6.27 2.50
N ASN A 130 6.92 -7.47 1.95
CA ASN A 130 7.70 -8.56 2.48
C ASN A 130 8.77 -8.95 1.43
N ALA A 131 10.04 -8.92 1.82
CA ALA A 131 11.16 -9.30 0.97
C ALA A 131 11.89 -10.51 1.58
N GLU A 132 12.01 -11.57 0.79
CA GLU A 132 12.72 -12.80 1.17
C GLU A 132 14.05 -12.88 0.41
N ASN A 133 15.12 -13.24 1.13
CA ASN A 133 16.48 -13.45 0.59
C ASN A 133 17.11 -12.22 -0.09
N ASP A 134 16.78 -11.01 0.36
CA ASP A 134 17.39 -9.77 -0.10
C ASP A 134 17.97 -8.95 1.06
N ASP A 135 19.28 -9.01 1.25
CA ASP A 135 19.98 -8.27 2.31
C ASP A 135 20.02 -6.74 2.08
N GLN A 136 19.62 -6.27 0.89
CA GLN A 136 19.62 -4.85 0.54
C GLN A 136 18.28 -4.16 0.81
N ALA A 137 17.21 -4.94 1.00
CA ALA A 137 15.88 -4.45 1.32
C ALA A 137 15.50 -4.84 2.75
N PRO A 138 14.68 -4.04 3.46
CA PRO A 138 14.09 -4.50 4.71
C PRO A 138 13.23 -5.72 4.43
N ALA A 139 13.32 -6.73 5.30
CA ALA A 139 12.54 -7.95 5.19
C ALA A 139 11.04 -7.64 5.29
N GLU A 140 10.68 -6.67 6.12
CA GLU A 140 9.32 -6.15 6.20
C GLU A 140 9.31 -4.63 6.21
N ARG A 141 8.46 -4.03 5.37
CA ARG A 141 8.18 -2.59 5.39
C ARG A 141 6.68 -2.34 5.38
N ARG A 142 6.24 -1.41 6.23
CA ARG A 142 4.87 -0.86 6.26
C ARG A 142 4.95 0.65 6.19
N VAL A 143 4.20 1.27 5.30
CA VAL A 143 4.11 2.73 5.16
C VAL A 143 2.65 3.16 5.18
N TYR A 144 2.31 4.08 6.08
CA TYR A 144 0.96 4.62 6.25
C TYR A 144 0.93 6.06 5.75
N PHE A 145 -0.14 6.43 5.05
CA PHE A 145 -0.29 7.73 4.42
C PHE A 145 -1.52 8.48 4.91
N SER A 146 -1.41 9.80 4.95
CA SER A 146 -2.53 10.73 5.07
C SER A 146 -2.47 11.70 3.88
N GLY A 147 -3.35 11.48 2.90
CA GLY A 147 -3.23 12.13 1.60
C GLY A 147 -1.92 11.75 0.92
N ILE A 148 -1.14 12.74 0.49
CA ILE A 148 0.16 12.52 -0.20
C ILE A 148 1.34 12.33 0.76
N LYS A 149 1.15 12.50 2.07
CA LYS A 149 2.24 12.47 3.05
C LYS A 149 2.24 11.14 3.80
N ALA A 150 3.40 10.51 3.92
CA ALA A 150 3.56 9.41 4.85
C ALA A 150 3.52 9.94 6.29
N ILE A 151 2.77 9.25 7.14
CA ILE A 151 2.58 9.59 8.56
C ILE A 151 3.29 8.60 9.50
N ARG A 152 3.60 7.39 9.02
CA ARG A 152 4.34 6.37 9.77
C ARG A 152 5.04 5.40 8.82
N ILE A 153 6.27 5.04 9.15
CA ILE A 153 7.02 3.97 8.51
C ILE A 153 7.44 2.96 9.59
N THR A 154 7.20 1.68 9.33
CA THR A 154 7.74 0.58 10.13
C THR A 154 8.60 -0.28 9.22
N GLU A 155 9.87 -0.47 9.58
CA GLU A 155 10.81 -1.36 8.89
C GLU A 155 11.43 -2.32 9.89
N ASP A 156 11.31 -3.63 9.65
CA ASP A 156 11.87 -4.68 10.51
C ASP A 156 11.57 -4.47 12.01
N GLY A 157 10.30 -4.15 12.31
CA GLY A 157 9.80 -3.86 13.66
C GLY A 157 10.10 -2.45 14.20
N LYS A 158 10.93 -1.64 13.53
CA LYS A 158 11.27 -0.28 13.97
C LYS A 158 10.30 0.74 13.37
N THR A 159 9.52 1.40 14.23
CA THR A 159 8.51 2.39 13.83
C THR A 159 9.03 3.82 13.95
N ARG A 160 8.70 4.65 12.97
CA ARG A 160 9.09 6.07 12.88
C ARG A 160 7.92 6.91 12.37
N ASP A 161 7.59 7.96 13.12
CA ASP A 161 6.56 8.95 12.73
C ASP A 161 7.20 10.27 12.27
N LYS A 162 8.43 10.52 12.72
CA LYS A 162 9.25 11.64 12.28
C LYS A 162 10.17 11.15 11.18
N LEU A 163 9.80 11.44 9.93
CA LEU A 163 10.48 10.96 8.74
C LEU A 163 11.78 11.75 8.49
N ASN A 164 12.83 11.04 8.13
CA ASN A 164 14.11 11.63 7.73
C ASN A 164 14.23 11.72 6.18
N THR A 165 15.37 12.19 5.68
CA THR A 165 15.61 12.35 4.24
C THR A 165 15.61 11.01 3.47
N LYS A 166 16.05 9.91 4.10
CA LYS A 166 15.98 8.57 3.50
C LYS A 166 14.53 8.11 3.38
N ASP A 167 13.73 8.30 4.44
CA ASP A 167 12.31 8.00 4.44
C ASP A 167 11.58 8.80 3.33
N ALA A 168 11.95 10.07 3.11
CA ALA A 168 11.38 10.89 2.04
C ALA A 168 11.69 10.34 0.64
N ALA A 169 12.90 9.81 0.41
CA ALA A 169 13.25 9.15 -0.85
C ALA A 169 12.40 7.89 -1.08
N THR A 170 12.27 7.05 -0.04
CA THR A 170 11.41 5.86 -0.07
C THR A 170 9.96 6.23 -0.40
N VAL A 171 9.41 7.24 0.27
CA VAL A 171 8.03 7.71 0.04
C VAL A 171 7.82 8.20 -1.39
N LYS A 172 8.81 8.92 -1.96
CA LYS A 172 8.77 9.37 -3.34
C LYS A 172 8.78 8.20 -4.32
N GLU A 173 9.63 7.21 -4.08
CA GLU A 173 9.69 6.00 -4.90
C GLU A 173 8.36 5.23 -4.86
N LEU A 174 7.81 4.97 -3.66
CA LEU A 174 6.53 4.27 -3.50
C LEU A 174 5.38 5.01 -4.20
N THR A 175 5.34 6.34 -4.08
CA THR A 175 4.31 7.15 -4.74
C THR A 175 4.42 7.05 -6.28
N SER A 176 5.65 7.04 -6.80
CA SER A 176 5.93 6.85 -8.23
C SER A 176 5.49 5.46 -8.70
N GLN A 177 5.83 4.40 -7.95
CA GLN A 177 5.43 3.03 -8.27
C GLN A 177 3.92 2.86 -8.23
N SER A 178 3.24 3.35 -7.18
CA SER A 178 1.77 3.35 -7.11
C SER A 178 1.14 4.04 -8.33
N SER A 179 1.72 5.15 -8.81
CA SER A 179 1.23 5.85 -10.00
C SER A 179 1.37 5.01 -11.27
N LYS A 180 2.49 4.29 -11.43
CA LYS A 180 2.70 3.36 -12.54
C LYS A 180 1.75 2.17 -12.47
N ILE A 181 1.53 1.62 -11.29
CA ILE A 181 0.59 0.49 -11.07
C ILE A 181 -0.83 0.90 -11.47
N LYS A 182 -1.27 2.11 -11.12
CA LYS A 182 -2.57 2.65 -11.55
C LYS A 182 -2.64 2.81 -13.07
N ASP A 183 -1.59 3.30 -13.71
CA ASP A 183 -1.55 3.41 -15.17
C ASP A 183 -1.62 2.03 -15.85
N ILE A 184 -0.94 1.01 -15.31
CA ILE A 184 -1.04 -0.37 -15.78
C ILE A 184 -2.48 -0.89 -15.65
N PHE A 185 -3.12 -0.69 -14.50
CA PHE A 185 -4.51 -1.07 -14.28
C PHE A 185 -5.46 -0.40 -15.29
N LEU A 186 -5.37 0.92 -15.44
CA LEU A 186 -6.23 1.65 -16.37
C LEU A 186 -6.03 1.21 -17.82
N ARG A 187 -4.80 0.83 -18.21
CA ARG A 187 -4.53 0.28 -19.54
C ARG A 187 -5.07 -1.14 -19.71
N SER A 188 -5.07 -1.95 -18.66
CA SER A 188 -5.63 -3.32 -18.71
C SER A 188 -7.15 -3.35 -18.78
N LEU A 189 -7.84 -2.23 -18.57
CA LEU A 189 -9.29 -2.13 -18.73
C LEU A 189 -9.72 -1.71 -20.14
N LYS A 190 -8.81 -1.18 -20.96
CA LYS A 190 -9.10 -0.73 -22.32
C LYS A 190 -8.93 -1.88 -23.30
N PHE A 191 -9.98 -2.66 -23.47
CA PHE A 191 -10.12 -3.65 -24.54
C PHE A 191 -11.38 -3.35 -25.37
#